data_AF-A0A7V0ZNC9-F1
#
_entry.id   AF-A0A7V0ZNC9-F1
#
_cell.length_a   1.000
_cell.length_b   1.000
_cell.length_c   1.000
_cell.angle_alpha   90.00
_cell.angle_beta   90.00
_cell.angle_gamma   90.00
#
_symmetry.space_group_name_H-M   'P 1'
#
loop_
_entity.id
_entity.type
_entity.pdbx_description
1 polymer ?
#
loop_
_entity_poly.entity_id
_entity_poly.type
_entity_poly.pdbx_seq_one_letter_code
_entity_poly.pdbx_strand_id
1 'polypeptide(L)'
;MLYQGDNPAMRRLSIVLVVLGVSFFALPIIVELLPSLFRWSNPAVNMADEHMIVAMYYALGICWIMAAKDPLRHAIIIDYTIIANALHGAVMFYYAIVLEGEMAHLWGDVPMLFALSIGFAIYHPRRLARANA
;
A
#
# COMPACT_ATOMS: atom_id res chain seq x y z
N MET A 1 6.90 -18.65 -6.10
CA MET A 1 6.23 -17.43 -5.61
C MET A 1 5.76 -16.54 -6.75
N LEU A 2 6.54 -16.38 -7.80
CA LEU A 2 6.17 -15.48 -8.90
C LEU A 2 5.29 -16.14 -9.96
N TYR A 3 4.62 -15.30 -10.75
CA TYR A 3 3.87 -15.65 -11.95
C TYR A 3 4.78 -16.30 -13.00
N GLN A 4 4.33 -17.40 -13.59
CA GLN A 4 5.11 -18.24 -14.52
C GLN A 4 4.55 -18.27 -15.95
N GLY A 5 3.48 -17.55 -16.25
CA GLY A 5 2.93 -17.48 -17.61
C GLY A 5 3.73 -16.55 -18.53
N ASP A 6 3.37 -16.54 -19.82
CA ASP A 6 4.13 -15.89 -20.89
C ASP A 6 3.98 -14.37 -20.93
N ASN A 7 3.09 -13.79 -20.12
CA ASN A 7 2.86 -12.34 -20.06
C ASN A 7 3.93 -11.63 -19.21
N PRO A 8 4.86 -10.86 -19.82
CA PRO A 8 5.96 -10.23 -19.09
C PRO A 8 5.47 -9.10 -18.17
N ALA A 9 4.36 -8.42 -18.52
CA ALA A 9 3.79 -7.37 -17.67
C ALA A 9 3.18 -7.94 -16.39
N MET A 10 2.49 -9.08 -16.48
CA MET A 10 2.01 -9.83 -15.31
C MET A 10 3.16 -10.30 -14.42
N ARG A 11 4.26 -10.75 -15.03
CA ARG A 11 5.46 -11.14 -14.27
C ARG A 11 6.07 -9.95 -13.53
N ARG A 12 6.12 -8.76 -14.14
CA ARG A 12 6.56 -7.53 -13.45
C ARG A 12 5.65 -7.17 -12.29
N LEU A 13 4.32 -7.20 -12.48
CA LEU A 13 3.37 -6.99 -11.39
C LEU A 13 3.58 -7.98 -10.24
N SER A 14 3.77 -9.25 -10.55
CA SER A 14 4.07 -10.31 -9.57
C SER A 14 5.32 -9.98 -8.74
N ILE A 15 6.39 -9.51 -9.37
CA ILE A 15 7.61 -9.07 -8.68
C ILE A 15 7.31 -7.86 -7.79
N VAL A 16 6.60 -6.86 -8.31
CA VAL A 16 6.21 -5.65 -7.55
C VAL A 16 5.41 -6.03 -6.30
N LEU A 17 4.46 -6.96 -6.39
CA LEU A 17 3.69 -7.44 -5.26
C LEU A 17 4.57 -8.07 -4.16
N VAL A 18 5.57 -8.87 -4.55
CA VAL A 18 6.50 -9.47 -3.58
C VAL A 18 7.39 -8.40 -2.95
N VAL A 19 7.98 -7.52 -3.76
CA VAL A 19 8.88 -6.46 -3.27
C VAL A 19 8.14 -5.52 -2.32
N LEU A 20 6.96 -5.04 -2.72
CA LEU A 20 6.14 -4.18 -1.86
C LEU A 20 5.69 -4.92 -0.60
N GLY A 21 5.22 -6.17 -0.73
CA GLY A 21 4.78 -6.95 0.43
C GLY A 21 5.90 -7.21 1.44
N VAL A 22 7.13 -7.43 0.98
CA VAL A 22 8.30 -7.55 1.87
C VAL A 22 8.70 -6.19 2.44
N SER A 23 8.63 -5.10 1.65
CA SER A 23 8.99 -3.76 2.12
C SER A 23 8.13 -3.27 3.29
N PHE A 24 6.87 -3.73 3.38
CA PHE A 24 5.97 -3.33 4.45
C PHE A 24 6.44 -3.80 5.84
N PHE A 25 7.28 -4.84 5.93
CA PHE A 25 7.89 -5.24 7.21
C PHE A 25 8.91 -4.21 7.74
N ALA A 26 9.37 -3.27 6.90
CA ALA A 26 10.23 -2.17 7.34
C ALA A 26 9.43 -0.96 7.87
N LEU A 27 8.09 -0.97 7.80
CA LEU A 27 7.27 0.18 8.21
C LEU A 27 7.56 0.68 9.62
N PRO A 28 7.67 -0.14 10.69
CA PRO A 28 7.98 0.38 12.02
C PRO A 28 9.30 1.14 12.05
N ILE A 29 10.30 0.67 11.31
CA ILE A 29 11.61 1.32 11.22
C ILE A 29 11.46 2.68 10.53
N ILE A 30 10.69 2.75 9.44
CA ILE A 30 10.43 4.00 8.71
C ILE A 30 9.70 5.01 9.59
N VAL A 31 8.69 4.57 10.35
CA VAL A 31 7.93 5.45 11.25
C VAL A 31 8.84 6.07 12.32
N GLU A 32 9.77 5.30 12.88
CA GLU A 32 10.72 5.86 13.86
C GLU A 32 11.78 6.78 13.23
N LEU A 33 12.18 6.54 11.98
CA LEU A 33 13.15 7.39 11.28
C LEU A 33 12.53 8.71 10.79
N LEU A 34 11.24 8.70 10.43
CA LEU A 34 10.53 9.82 9.81
C LEU A 34 9.18 10.05 10.51
N PRO A 35 9.15 10.28 11.84
CA PRO A 35 7.90 10.30 12.59
C PRO A 35 6.94 11.39 12.10
N SER A 36 7.46 12.58 11.76
CA SER A 36 6.63 13.68 11.24
C SER A 36 5.93 13.38 9.91
N LEU A 37 6.34 12.32 9.19
CA LEU A 37 5.78 11.97 7.89
C LEU A 37 4.81 10.77 7.94
N PHE A 38 4.82 10.00 9.03
CA PHE A 38 4.11 8.70 9.12
C PHE A 38 3.37 8.48 10.44
N ARG A 39 3.64 9.27 11.48
CA ARG A 39 3.04 9.10 12.81
C ARG A 39 2.00 10.18 13.10
N TRP A 40 0.74 9.77 13.10
CA TRP A 40 -0.44 10.62 13.34
C TRP A 40 -0.80 10.77 14.82
N SER A 41 -0.40 9.83 15.67
CA SER A 41 -0.70 9.83 17.10
C SER A 41 0.57 9.99 17.91
N ASN A 42 0.54 10.85 18.93
CA ASN A 42 1.63 10.94 19.89
C ASN A 42 1.77 9.58 20.62
N PRO A 43 2.95 8.93 20.61
CA PRO A 43 3.13 7.61 21.24
C PRO A 43 2.85 7.63 22.74
N ALA A 44 3.04 8.77 23.40
CA ALA A 44 2.75 8.95 24.82
C ALA A 44 1.25 8.97 25.14
N VAL A 45 0.40 9.18 24.13
CA VAL A 45 -1.05 9.31 24.29
C VAL A 45 -1.76 8.03 23.88
N ASN A 46 -1.45 7.48 22.70
CA ASN A 46 -2.07 6.23 22.24
C ASN A 46 -1.22 5.46 21.23
N MET A 47 -0.39 4.55 21.74
CA MET A 47 0.45 3.68 20.90
C MET A 47 -0.33 2.54 20.22
N ALA A 48 -1.56 2.26 20.67
CA ALA A 48 -2.37 1.16 20.13
C ALA A 48 -2.80 1.44 18.69
N ASP A 49 -3.15 2.68 18.36
CA ASP A 49 -3.62 3.07 17.02
C ASP A 49 -2.56 2.78 15.94
N GLU A 50 -1.30 3.15 16.23
CA GLU A 50 -0.16 2.88 15.34
C GLU A 50 0.07 1.37 15.16
N HIS A 51 0.06 0.60 16.25
CA HIS A 51 0.22 -0.85 16.18
C HIS A 51 -0.90 -1.54 15.41
N MET A 52 -2.15 -1.06 15.57
CA MET A 52 -3.30 -1.60 14.85
C MET A 52 -3.18 -1.37 13.35
N ILE A 53 -2.79 -0.17 12.90
CA ILE A 53 -2.66 0.10 11.47
C ILE A 53 -1.44 -0.61 10.85
N VAL A 54 -0.31 -0.68 11.57
CA VAL A 54 0.87 -1.46 11.14
C VAL A 54 0.51 -2.94 10.96
N ALA A 55 -0.29 -3.52 11.86
CA ALA A 55 -0.77 -4.89 11.72
C ALA A 55 -1.63 -5.08 10.45
N MET A 56 -2.47 -4.10 10.10
CA MET A 56 -3.25 -4.14 8.85
C MET A 56 -2.33 -4.08 7.61
N TYR A 57 -1.27 -3.27 7.65
CA TYR A 57 -0.30 -3.23 6.55
C TYR A 57 0.47 -4.54 6.42
N TYR A 58 0.88 -5.18 7.53
CA TYR A 58 1.47 -6.51 7.46
C TYR A 58 0.55 -7.54 6.82
N ALA A 59 -0.74 -7.54 7.21
CA ALA A 59 -1.72 -8.42 6.59
C ALA A 59 -1.84 -8.16 5.08
N LEU A 60 -1.89 -6.89 4.65
CA LEU A 60 -1.93 -6.54 3.24
C LEU A 60 -0.67 -6.99 2.48
N GLY A 61 0.51 -6.79 3.07
CA GLY A 61 1.78 -7.23 2.48
C GLY A 61 1.86 -8.74 2.29
N ILE A 62 1.38 -9.51 3.28
CA ILE A 62 1.24 -10.97 3.17
C ILE A 62 0.28 -11.33 2.04
N CYS A 63 -0.88 -10.68 1.96
CA CYS A 63 -1.85 -10.91 0.89
C CYS A 63 -1.27 -10.59 -0.51
N TRP A 64 -0.45 -9.55 -0.66
CA TRP A 64 0.25 -9.28 -1.92
C TRP A 64 1.24 -10.39 -2.29
N ILE A 65 2.04 -10.86 -1.34
CA ILE A 65 2.99 -11.97 -1.57
C ILE A 65 2.22 -13.23 -2.00
N MET A 66 1.08 -13.52 -1.38
CA MET A 66 0.21 -14.65 -1.77
C MET A 66 -0.38 -14.46 -3.16
N ALA A 67 -0.85 -13.25 -3.48
CA ALA A 67 -1.43 -12.91 -4.78
C ALA A 67 -0.40 -12.95 -5.92
N ALA A 68 0.89 -12.76 -5.63
CA ALA A 68 1.94 -12.67 -6.63
C ALA A 68 2.03 -13.88 -7.57
N LYS A 69 1.71 -15.09 -7.09
CA LYS A 69 1.79 -16.31 -7.92
C LYS A 69 0.75 -16.31 -9.04
N ASP A 70 -0.42 -15.75 -8.77
CA ASP A 70 -1.53 -15.65 -9.72
C ASP A 70 -2.30 -14.34 -9.48
N PRO A 71 -1.78 -13.20 -9.97
CA PRO A 71 -2.37 -11.89 -9.70
C PRO A 71 -3.77 -11.74 -10.30
N LEU A 72 -4.07 -12.46 -11.38
CA LEU A 72 -5.38 -12.39 -12.04
C LEU A 72 -6.46 -13.09 -11.22
N ARG A 73 -6.16 -14.28 -10.69
CA ARG A 73 -7.07 -14.99 -9.78
C ARG A 73 -7.31 -14.21 -8.48
N HIS A 74 -6.30 -13.48 -8.00
CA HIS A 74 -6.38 -12.69 -6.77
C HIS A 74 -6.64 -11.20 -7.03
N ALA A 75 -7.29 -10.84 -8.14
CA ALA A 75 -7.53 -9.45 -8.51
C ALA A 75 -8.26 -8.64 -7.43
N ILE A 76 -9.10 -9.27 -6.60
CA ILE A 76 -9.78 -8.60 -5.49
C ILE A 76 -8.81 -8.01 -4.45
N ILE A 77 -7.63 -8.60 -4.26
CA ILE A 77 -6.60 -8.03 -3.37
C ILE A 77 -6.07 -6.71 -3.96
N ILE A 78 -5.96 -6.63 -5.29
CA ILE A 78 -5.55 -5.41 -5.99
C ILE A 78 -6.67 -4.38 -5.98
N ASP A 79 -7.92 -4.79 -6.21
CA ASP A 79 -9.10 -3.92 -6.10
C ASP A 79 -9.20 -3.34 -4.67
N TYR A 80 -9.07 -4.19 -3.64
CA TYR A 80 -9.05 -3.77 -2.24
C TYR A 80 -7.90 -2.79 -1.97
N THR A 81 -6.70 -3.07 -2.47
CA THR A 81 -5.55 -2.16 -2.37
C THR A 81 -5.87 -0.78 -2.92
N ILE A 82 -6.45 -0.71 -4.12
CA ILE A 82 -6.77 0.57 -4.77
C ILE A 82 -7.78 1.36 -3.92
N ILE A 83 -8.88 0.70 -3.54
CA ILE A 83 -9.98 1.32 -2.79
C ILE A 83 -9.54 1.73 -1.39
N ALA A 84 -8.90 0.83 -0.65
CA ALA A 84 -8.45 1.07 0.72
C ALA A 84 -7.45 2.23 0.77
N ASN A 85 -6.45 2.25 -0.11
CA ASN A 85 -5.46 3.34 -0.13
C ASN A 85 -6.08 4.68 -0.59
N ALA A 86 -7.01 4.67 -1.55
CA ALA A 86 -7.69 5.91 -1.97
C ALA A 86 -8.56 6.50 -0.85
N LEU A 87 -9.36 5.67 -0.17
CA LEU A 87 -10.22 6.11 0.92
C LEU A 87 -9.39 6.53 2.14
N HIS A 88 -8.40 5.74 2.52
CA HIS A 88 -7.51 6.05 3.63
C HIS A 88 -6.72 7.34 3.36
N GLY A 89 -6.09 7.45 2.19
CA GLY A 89 -5.37 8.65 1.78
C GLY A 89 -6.25 9.89 1.71
N ALA A 90 -7.52 9.77 1.30
CA ALA A 90 -8.45 10.90 1.29
C ALA A 90 -8.80 11.41 2.70
N VAL A 91 -9.02 10.50 3.65
CA VAL A 91 -9.27 10.86 5.06
C VAL A 91 -8.03 11.52 5.66
N MET A 92 -6.85 10.95 5.44
CA MET A 92 -5.60 11.53 5.91
C MET A 92 -5.32 12.89 5.26
N PHE A 93 -5.50 13.03 3.95
CA PHE A 93 -5.33 14.31 3.27
C PHE A 93 -6.20 15.41 3.88
N TYR A 94 -7.46 15.11 4.19
CA TYR A 94 -8.35 16.06 4.86
C TYR A 94 -7.80 16.47 6.24
N TYR A 95 -7.44 15.49 7.09
CA TYR A 95 -6.97 15.79 8.44
C TYR A 95 -5.58 16.42 8.49
N ALA A 96 -4.69 16.12 7.54
CA ALA A 96 -3.40 16.79 7.40
C ALA A 96 -3.54 18.30 7.16
N ILE A 97 -4.67 18.75 6.61
CA ILE A 97 -4.95 20.16 6.34
C ILE A 97 -5.72 20.81 7.50
N VAL A 98 -6.64 20.07 8.11
CA VAL A 98 -7.56 20.60 9.13
C VAL A 98 -6.95 20.62 10.53
N LEU A 99 -6.07 19.66 10.85
CA LEU A 99 -5.40 19.59 12.15
C LEU A 99 -4.08 20.36 12.13
N GLU A 100 -3.87 21.18 13.15
CA GLU A 100 -2.59 21.87 13.34
C GLU A 100 -1.47 20.86 13.60
N GLY A 101 -0.32 21.03 12.94
CA GLY A 101 0.84 20.16 13.11
C GLY A 101 0.91 18.96 12.17
N GLU A 102 -0.17 18.63 11.46
CA GLU A 102 -0.25 17.41 10.63
C GLU A 102 0.12 17.61 9.15
N MET A 103 0.46 18.84 8.74
CA MET A 103 0.77 19.16 7.34
C MET A 103 1.97 18.38 6.76
N ALA A 104 2.88 17.90 7.61
CA ALA A 104 4.06 17.15 7.18
C ALA A 104 3.68 15.81 6.50
N HIS A 105 2.53 15.22 6.84
CA HIS A 105 1.99 14.02 6.18
C HIS A 105 1.74 14.17 4.68
N LEU A 106 1.48 15.40 4.21
CA LEU A 106 1.32 15.69 2.78
C LEU A 106 2.60 15.45 1.96
N TRP A 107 3.74 15.29 2.62
CA TRP A 107 5.04 14.95 2.03
C TRP A 107 5.49 13.52 2.33
N GLY A 108 4.65 12.72 3.00
CA GLY A 108 4.98 11.40 3.51
C GLY A 108 4.00 10.33 3.07
N ASP A 109 3.26 9.80 4.03
CA ASP A 109 2.31 8.71 3.83
C ASP A 109 1.12 9.06 2.91
N VAL A 110 0.57 10.28 2.97
CA VAL A 110 -0.57 10.69 2.13
C VAL A 110 -0.28 10.53 0.63
N PRO A 111 0.76 11.16 0.04
CA PRO A 111 1.07 10.97 -1.37
C PRO A 111 1.48 9.53 -1.69
N MET A 112 2.09 8.80 -0.74
CA MET A 112 2.43 7.39 -0.92
C MET A 112 1.18 6.52 -1.14
N LEU A 113 0.12 6.70 -0.33
CA LEU A 113 -1.12 5.94 -0.48
C LEU A 113 -1.79 6.21 -1.84
N PHE A 114 -1.85 7.47 -2.27
CA PHE A 114 -2.39 7.80 -3.60
C PHE A 114 -1.53 7.22 -4.73
N ALA A 115 -0.20 7.28 -4.62
CA ALA A 115 0.69 6.70 -5.61
C ALA A 115 0.50 5.18 -5.74
N LEU A 116 0.36 4.47 -4.61
CA LEU A 116 0.04 3.04 -4.62
C LEU A 116 -1.31 2.76 -5.29
N SER A 117 -2.36 3.51 -4.92
CA SER A 117 -3.70 3.36 -5.51
C SER A 117 -3.68 3.55 -7.03
N ILE A 118 -3.08 4.65 -7.51
CA ILE A 118 -2.97 4.96 -8.93
C ILE A 118 -2.11 3.92 -9.67
N GLY A 119 -0.96 3.55 -9.10
CA GLY A 119 -0.06 2.56 -9.67
C GLY A 119 -0.74 1.21 -9.89
N PHE A 120 -1.42 0.69 -8.87
CA PHE A 120 -2.17 -0.56 -8.99
C PHE A 120 -3.37 -0.46 -9.94
N ALA A 121 -4.03 0.70 -10.04
CA ALA A 121 -5.10 0.91 -11.00
C ALA A 121 -4.61 0.87 -12.46
N ILE A 122 -3.44 1.48 -12.74
CA ILE A 122 -2.81 1.46 -14.06
C ILE A 122 -2.36 0.05 -14.43
N TYR A 123 -1.63 -0.62 -13.52
CA TYR A 123 -1.07 -1.96 -13.74
C TYR A 123 -2.01 -3.10 -13.31
N HIS A 124 -3.32 -2.84 -13.27
CA HIS A 124 -4.29 -3.80 -12.77
C HIS A 124 -4.25 -5.13 -13.56
N PRO A 125 -4.25 -6.31 -12.91
CA PRO A 125 -4.04 -7.59 -13.58
C PRO A 125 -5.08 -7.87 -14.69
N ARG A 126 -6.35 -7.50 -14.49
CA ARG A 126 -7.37 -7.65 -15.54
C ARG A 126 -7.09 -6.80 -16.79
N ARG A 127 -6.46 -5.63 -16.63
CA ARG A 127 -6.02 -4.78 -17.77
C ARG A 127 -4.83 -5.42 -18.48
N LEU A 128 -3.85 -5.89 -17.71
CA LEU A 128 -2.67 -6.56 -18.25
C LEU A 128 -3.03 -7.84 -19.00
N ALA A 129 -4.00 -8.62 -18.51
CA ALA A 129 -4.49 -9.82 -19.19
C ALA A 129 -5.14 -9.48 -20.54
N ARG A 130 -6.01 -8.46 -20.58
CA ARG A 130 -6.67 -8.03 -21.83
C ARG A 130 -5.71 -7.46 -22.87
N ALA A 131 -4.65 -6.77 -22.43
CA ALA A 131 -3.66 -6.19 -23.33
C ALA A 131 -2.69 -7.22 -23.97
N ASN A 132 -2.69 -8.47 -23.49
CA ASN A 132 -1.87 -9.56 -24.04
C ASN A 132 -2.72 -10.64 -24.75
N ALA A 133 -4.02 -10.42 -24.89
CA ALA A 133 -4.93 -11.25 -25.69
C ALA A 133 -5.02 -10.69 -27.11
#